data_AF-A0A8X8BD69-F1
#
_entry.id   AF-A0A8X8BD69-F1
#
_cell.length_a   1.000
_cell.length_b   1.000
_cell.length_c   1.000
_cell.angle_alpha   90.00
_cell.angle_beta   90.00
_cell.angle_gamma   90.00
#
_symmetry.space_group_name_H-M   'P 1'
#
loop_
_entity.id
_entity.type
_entity.pdbx_description
1 polymer ?
#
loop_
_entity_poly.entity_id
_entity_poly.type
_entity_poly.pdbx_seq_one_letter_code
_entity_poly.pdbx_strand_id
1 'polypeptide(L)'
;MFVQEEYDQYMLDAYDLTTEHEVVQNEEDGEWQVQEEQELGLKEYDNCLMKFLVGEVAEFDVGIYFEANGRGTILFSEDYVSLLVGKRKDLSEGSDEYNAVSMLVAVSSLINKAVGDAIRGLLLVEVILQHMGWSVQKWNELYKDLPSRQVKVEVPDRTAVVTTRGETEALRPLGIQDAIDGKIKKYKRGRAFCIV
;
A
#
# COMPACT_ATOMS: atom_id res chain seq x y z
N MET A 1 -12.34 -13.11 28.97
CA MET A 1 -10.91 -12.94 28.65
C MET A 1 -10.60 -14.02 27.65
N PHE A 2 -11.00 -13.79 26.40
CA PHE A 2 -10.72 -14.67 25.28
C PHE A 2 -9.41 -14.17 24.66
N VAL A 3 -8.53 -15.12 24.37
CA VAL A 3 -7.12 -14.87 24.08
C VAL A 3 -7.03 -14.31 22.66
N GLN A 4 -6.41 -13.14 22.54
CA GLN A 4 -6.21 -12.44 21.26
C GLN A 4 -5.49 -13.31 20.21
N GLU A 5 -4.70 -14.28 20.68
CA GLU A 5 -4.00 -15.28 19.85
C GLU A 5 -4.94 -16.28 19.15
N GLU A 6 -6.13 -16.58 19.70
CA GLU A 6 -7.10 -17.44 18.99
C GLU A 6 -7.71 -16.71 17.79
N TYR A 7 -7.99 -15.41 17.91
CA TYR A 7 -8.57 -14.61 16.82
C TYR A 7 -7.63 -14.47 15.62
N ASP A 8 -6.32 -14.29 15.87
CA ASP A 8 -5.33 -14.16 14.79
C ASP A 8 -5.13 -15.47 14.02
N GLN A 9 -5.23 -16.62 14.72
CA GLN A 9 -5.13 -17.95 14.11
C GLN A 9 -6.34 -18.29 13.22
N TYR A 10 -7.57 -17.92 13.63
CA TYR A 10 -8.77 -18.15 12.82
C TYR A 10 -8.87 -17.24 11.61
N MET A 11 -8.30 -16.02 11.66
CA MET A 11 -8.13 -15.20 10.46
C MET A 11 -7.19 -15.92 9.48
N LEU A 12 -6.03 -16.41 9.91
CA LEU A 12 -5.14 -17.20 9.04
C LEU A 12 -5.82 -18.44 8.42
N ASP A 13 -6.72 -19.11 9.15
CA ASP A 13 -7.46 -20.27 8.63
C ASP A 13 -8.61 -19.89 7.67
N ALA A 14 -9.21 -18.70 7.82
CA ALA A 14 -10.16 -18.15 6.85
C ALA A 14 -9.47 -17.58 5.59
N TYR A 15 -8.16 -17.32 5.67
CA TYR A 15 -7.26 -16.93 4.59
C TYR A 15 -6.78 -18.12 3.73
N ASP A 16 -7.16 -19.36 4.04
CA ASP A 16 -6.89 -20.56 3.21
C ASP A 16 -7.80 -20.66 1.95
N LEU A 17 -8.21 -19.49 1.43
CA LEU A 17 -8.68 -19.32 0.07
C LEU A 17 -7.52 -18.67 -0.68
N THR A 18 -7.10 -19.26 -1.79
CA THR A 18 -6.02 -18.79 -2.66
C THR A 18 -6.35 -17.42 -3.28
N THR A 19 -6.29 -16.36 -2.47
CA THR A 19 -6.56 -14.97 -2.85
C THR A 19 -5.23 -14.22 -2.90
N GLU A 20 -4.87 -13.70 -4.07
CA GLU A 20 -3.67 -12.87 -4.22
C GLU A 20 -3.96 -11.44 -3.73
N HIS A 21 -3.20 -11.00 -2.72
CA HIS A 21 -3.29 -9.66 -2.14
C HIS A 21 -1.95 -8.96 -2.35
N GLU A 22 -1.95 -7.72 -2.84
CA GLU A 22 -0.70 -6.99 -3.13
C GLU A 22 -0.82 -5.48 -2.85
N VAL A 23 0.31 -4.88 -2.46
CA VAL A 23 0.48 -3.46 -2.13
C VAL A 23 1.45 -2.84 -3.14
N VAL A 24 1.07 -1.72 -3.74
CA VAL A 24 1.92 -1.01 -4.71
C VAL A 24 2.08 0.44 -4.30
N GLN A 25 3.34 0.89 -4.22
CA GLN A 25 3.68 2.22 -3.70
C GLN A 25 4.76 2.91 -4.56
N ASN A 26 4.93 4.21 -4.27
CA ASN A 26 6.08 4.98 -4.74
C ASN A 26 7.22 4.83 -3.73
N GLU A 27 8.45 4.68 -4.21
CA GLU A 27 9.65 4.48 -3.37
C GLU A 27 10.09 5.72 -2.57
N GLU A 28 9.27 6.16 -1.61
CA GLU A 28 9.54 7.37 -0.81
C GLU A 28 10.08 7.06 0.60
N ASP A 29 9.79 5.90 1.21
CA ASP A 29 10.21 5.56 2.59
C ASP A 29 10.77 4.12 2.74
N GLY A 30 12.03 4.00 3.18
CA GLY A 30 12.82 2.75 3.11
C GLY A 30 12.88 1.87 4.37
N GLU A 31 12.06 2.07 5.40
CA GLU A 31 11.93 1.07 6.50
C GLU A 31 10.75 0.12 6.27
N TRP A 32 9.61 0.65 5.80
CA TRP A 32 8.39 -0.12 5.55
C TRP A 32 8.55 -1.27 4.56
N GLN A 33 9.26 -1.03 3.46
CA GLN A 33 9.43 -1.99 2.35
C GLN A 33 10.04 -3.33 2.82
N VAL A 34 10.85 -3.31 3.90
CA VAL A 34 11.49 -4.52 4.44
C VAL A 34 10.53 -5.33 5.33
N GLN A 35 9.51 -4.71 5.92
CA GLN A 35 8.54 -5.39 6.79
C GLN A 35 7.44 -6.10 6.00
N GLU A 36 6.90 -5.51 4.93
CA GLU A 36 5.79 -6.13 4.18
C GLU A 36 6.16 -7.49 3.55
N GLU A 37 7.32 -7.58 2.89
CA GLU A 37 7.75 -8.81 2.22
C GLU A 37 8.12 -9.93 3.22
N GLN A 38 8.64 -9.56 4.40
CA GLN A 38 9.12 -10.54 5.41
C GLN A 38 8.06 -10.94 6.44
N GLU A 39 7.13 -10.05 6.80
CA GLU A 39 6.12 -10.27 7.84
C GLU A 39 4.72 -10.58 7.26
N LEU A 40 4.36 -10.00 6.11
CA LEU A 40 3.00 -10.10 5.54
C LEU A 40 2.91 -10.92 4.25
N GLY A 41 4.04 -11.24 3.61
CA GLY A 41 4.10 -12.09 2.42
C GLY A 41 3.50 -11.45 1.16
N LEU A 42 3.42 -10.12 1.12
CA LEU A 42 2.90 -9.34 -0.01
C LEU A 42 4.02 -9.05 -1.02
N LYS A 43 3.70 -9.01 -2.33
CA LYS A 43 4.62 -8.55 -3.37
C LYS A 43 4.46 -7.04 -3.59
N GLU A 44 5.60 -6.37 -3.81
CA GLU A 44 5.70 -4.93 -4.01
C GLU A 44 6.13 -4.60 -5.45
N TYR A 45 5.61 -3.50 -6.02
CA TYR A 45 6.12 -2.91 -7.27
C TYR A 45 6.41 -1.41 -7.10
N ASP A 46 7.53 -0.99 -7.67
CA ASP A 46 8.02 0.39 -7.62
C ASP A 46 7.54 1.19 -8.85
N ASN A 47 6.49 2.01 -8.73
CA ASN A 47 6.06 2.89 -9.82
C ASN A 47 5.48 4.23 -9.38
N CYS A 48 6.19 5.32 -9.64
CA CYS A 48 5.92 6.68 -9.15
C CYS A 48 4.58 7.36 -9.57
N LEU A 49 3.70 6.73 -10.35
CA LEU A 49 2.49 7.38 -10.88
C LEU A 49 1.24 6.50 -10.74
N MET A 50 0.17 7.09 -10.21
CA MET A 50 -1.19 6.52 -10.10
C MET A 50 -1.66 5.72 -11.33
N LYS A 51 -1.36 6.16 -12.55
CA LYS A 51 -1.76 5.44 -13.78
C LYS A 51 -1.06 4.08 -13.93
N PHE A 52 0.19 3.99 -13.49
CA PHE A 52 0.95 2.74 -13.49
C PHE A 52 0.55 1.85 -12.32
N LEU A 53 0.38 2.44 -11.12
CA LEU A 53 -0.12 1.74 -9.94
C LEU A 53 -1.45 1.03 -10.22
N VAL A 54 -2.44 1.73 -10.78
CA VAL A 54 -3.77 1.17 -11.12
C VAL A 54 -3.68 0.03 -12.15
N GLY A 55 -2.76 0.13 -13.11
CA GLY A 55 -2.58 -0.91 -14.13
C GLY A 55 -2.01 -2.20 -13.57
N GLU A 56 -1.08 -2.10 -12.63
CA GLU A 56 -0.43 -3.27 -11.99
C GLU A 56 -1.34 -3.88 -10.91
N VAL A 57 -2.06 -3.06 -10.14
CA VAL A 57 -2.95 -3.59 -9.09
C VAL A 57 -4.28 -4.18 -9.60
N ALA A 58 -4.67 -3.89 -10.84
CA ALA A 58 -5.92 -4.37 -11.42
C ALA A 58 -5.91 -5.87 -11.77
N GLU A 59 -4.74 -6.52 -11.74
CA GLU A 59 -4.60 -7.95 -11.98
C GLU A 59 -4.91 -8.81 -10.74
N PHE A 60 -5.01 -8.18 -9.56
CA PHE A 60 -5.27 -8.87 -8.28
C PHE A 60 -6.74 -8.83 -7.86
N ASP A 61 -7.08 -9.76 -6.96
CA ASP A 61 -8.40 -9.77 -6.31
C ASP A 61 -8.59 -8.57 -5.38
N VAL A 62 -7.52 -8.19 -4.67
CA VAL A 62 -7.45 -6.97 -3.87
C VAL A 62 -6.12 -6.24 -4.13
N GLY A 63 -6.22 -5.03 -4.67
CA GLY A 63 -5.09 -4.18 -4.99
C GLY A 63 -5.08 -2.91 -4.14
N ILE A 64 -4.05 -2.71 -3.33
CA ILE A 64 -3.91 -1.53 -2.47
C ILE A 64 -2.85 -0.61 -3.06
N TYR A 65 -3.18 0.66 -3.36
CA TYR A 65 -2.17 1.63 -3.77
C TYR A 65 -2.33 2.97 -3.08
N PHE A 66 -1.22 3.50 -2.56
CA PHE A 66 -1.13 4.81 -1.92
C PHE A 66 0.21 5.47 -2.24
N GLU A 67 0.18 6.76 -2.53
CA GLU A 67 1.34 7.65 -2.62
C GLU A 67 1.55 8.31 -1.24
N ALA A 68 2.80 8.65 -0.85
CA ALA A 68 3.07 9.24 0.46
C ALA A 68 2.40 10.61 0.67
N ASN A 69 1.98 11.28 -0.42
CA ASN A 69 1.16 12.49 -0.37
C ASN A 69 -0.30 12.25 0.11
N GLY A 70 -0.69 10.99 0.36
CA GLY A 70 -2.00 10.58 0.84
C GLY A 70 -3.01 10.25 -0.27
N ARG A 71 -2.62 10.32 -1.55
CA ARG A 71 -3.47 9.91 -2.67
C ARG A 71 -3.38 8.41 -2.87
N GLY A 72 -4.51 7.74 -2.84
CA GLY A 72 -4.57 6.30 -3.06
C GLY A 72 -5.99 5.77 -2.96
N THR A 73 -6.18 4.52 -3.34
CA THR A 73 -7.43 3.79 -3.09
C THR A 73 -7.16 2.29 -3.07
N ILE A 74 -8.19 1.52 -2.76
CA ILE A 74 -8.16 0.06 -2.84
C ILE A 74 -9.09 -0.39 -3.96
N LEU A 75 -8.60 -1.29 -4.80
CA LEU A 75 -9.35 -1.94 -5.86
C LEU A 75 -9.71 -3.35 -5.44
N PHE A 76 -10.94 -3.76 -5.79
CA PHE A 76 -11.43 -5.12 -5.64
C PHE A 76 -11.88 -5.60 -7.00
N SER A 77 -11.41 -6.78 -7.42
CA SER A 77 -11.88 -7.43 -8.64
C SER A 77 -13.38 -7.73 -8.54
N GLU A 78 -14.12 -7.61 -9.64
CA GLU A 78 -15.56 -7.89 -9.64
C GLU A 78 -15.85 -9.37 -9.35
N ASP A 79 -14.96 -10.27 -9.77
CA ASP A 79 -15.03 -11.69 -9.51
C ASP A 79 -14.88 -11.99 -8.01
N TYR A 80 -13.91 -11.35 -7.34
CA TYR A 80 -13.70 -11.50 -5.91
C TYR A 80 -14.87 -10.94 -5.08
N VAL A 81 -15.40 -9.76 -5.44
CA VAL A 81 -16.60 -9.21 -4.76
C VAL A 81 -17.80 -10.15 -4.94
N SER A 82 -17.99 -10.71 -6.13
CA SER A 82 -19.05 -11.67 -6.40
C SER A 82 -18.91 -12.95 -5.58
N LEU A 83 -17.67 -13.45 -5.43
CA LEU A 83 -17.33 -14.58 -4.58
C LEU A 83 -17.65 -14.31 -3.12
N LEU A 84 -17.27 -13.15 -2.58
CA LEU A 84 -17.56 -12.75 -1.20
C LEU A 84 -19.07 -12.66 -0.94
N VAL A 85 -19.84 -12.05 -1.86
CA VAL A 85 -21.29 -11.94 -1.75
C VAL A 85 -21.97 -13.31 -1.82
N GLY A 86 -21.44 -14.24 -2.62
CA GLY A 86 -21.85 -15.63 -2.65
C GLY A 86 -21.60 -16.33 -1.32
N LYS A 87 -20.33 -16.34 -0.87
CA LYS A 87 -19.89 -16.98 0.39
C LYS A 87 -20.69 -16.49 1.59
N ARG A 88 -21.00 -15.19 1.67
CA ARG A 88 -21.81 -14.63 2.76
C ARG A 88 -23.19 -15.29 2.92
N LYS A 89 -23.80 -15.77 1.83
CA LYS A 89 -25.12 -16.42 1.87
C LYS A 89 -25.07 -17.83 2.46
N ASP A 90 -23.93 -18.49 2.33
CA ASP A 90 -23.73 -19.87 2.78
C ASP A 90 -23.26 -19.93 4.24
N LEU A 91 -22.86 -18.78 4.82
CA LEU A 91 -22.38 -18.67 6.19
C LEU A 91 -23.51 -18.40 7.18
N SER A 92 -23.38 -18.95 8.39
CA SER A 92 -24.31 -18.68 9.48
C SER A 92 -24.17 -17.25 9.98
N GLU A 93 -25.27 -16.51 10.01
CA GLU A 93 -25.31 -15.14 10.50
C GLU A 93 -24.75 -15.04 11.92
N GLY A 94 -23.83 -14.10 12.14
CA GLY A 94 -23.16 -13.88 13.42
C GLY A 94 -21.94 -14.76 13.69
N SER A 95 -21.61 -15.72 12.82
CA SER A 95 -20.29 -16.39 12.86
C SER A 95 -19.15 -15.42 12.57
N ASP A 96 -17.95 -15.75 13.04
CA ASP A 96 -16.77 -14.92 12.81
C ASP A 96 -16.46 -14.80 11.30
N GLU A 97 -16.60 -15.89 10.54
CA GLU A 97 -16.44 -15.88 9.09
C GLU A 97 -17.49 -15.02 8.41
N TYR A 98 -18.76 -15.07 8.87
CA TYR A 98 -19.81 -14.21 8.33
C TYR A 98 -19.49 -12.73 8.57
N ASN A 99 -19.00 -12.39 9.76
CA ASN A 99 -18.63 -11.03 10.12
C ASN A 99 -17.44 -10.54 9.30
N ALA A 100 -16.41 -11.37 9.12
CA ALA A 100 -15.24 -11.05 8.29
C ALA A 100 -15.62 -10.83 6.82
N VAL A 101 -16.39 -11.75 6.21
CA VAL A 101 -16.87 -11.60 4.83
C VAL A 101 -17.77 -10.38 4.69
N SER A 102 -18.65 -10.13 5.66
CA SER A 102 -19.51 -8.94 5.65
C SER A 102 -18.72 -7.64 5.73
N MET A 103 -17.64 -7.61 6.50
CA MET A 103 -16.71 -6.49 6.57
C MET A 103 -16.04 -6.24 5.22
N LEU A 104 -15.50 -7.27 4.57
CA LEU A 104 -14.86 -7.15 3.26
C LEU A 104 -15.82 -6.64 2.19
N VAL A 105 -17.06 -7.15 2.16
CA VAL A 105 -18.11 -6.65 1.26
C VAL A 105 -18.42 -5.17 1.56
N ALA A 106 -18.52 -4.78 2.83
CA ALA A 106 -18.77 -3.39 3.22
C ALA A 106 -17.62 -2.46 2.80
N VAL A 107 -16.37 -2.87 3.02
CA VAL A 107 -15.15 -2.14 2.62
C VAL A 107 -15.12 -1.95 1.10
N SER A 108 -15.38 -3.00 0.33
CA SER A 108 -15.42 -2.93 -1.14
C SER A 108 -16.48 -1.95 -1.68
N SER A 109 -17.55 -1.74 -0.90
CA SER A 109 -18.62 -0.78 -1.23
C SER A 109 -18.32 0.64 -0.73
N LEU A 110 -17.59 0.77 0.38
CA LEU A 110 -17.19 2.04 0.98
C LEU A 110 -16.16 2.75 0.11
N ILE A 111 -15.16 2.04 -0.39
CA ILE A 111 -14.02 2.63 -1.08
C ILE A 111 -14.40 3.09 -2.49
N ASN A 112 -13.87 4.24 -2.91
CA ASN A 112 -14.08 4.74 -4.26
C ASN A 112 -13.09 4.06 -5.22
N LYS A 113 -13.59 3.19 -6.10
CA LYS A 113 -12.77 2.46 -7.08
C LYS A 113 -12.14 3.36 -8.16
N ALA A 114 -12.69 4.56 -8.41
CA ALA A 114 -12.29 5.37 -9.56
C ALA A 114 -11.15 6.36 -9.26
N VAL A 115 -11.18 6.99 -8.08
CA VAL A 115 -10.19 8.00 -7.66
C VAL A 115 -10.08 7.95 -6.14
N GLY A 116 -8.87 8.23 -5.61
CA GLY A 116 -8.68 8.39 -4.17
C GLY A 116 -9.63 9.44 -3.58
N ASP A 117 -10.34 9.05 -2.52
CA ASP A 117 -11.33 9.85 -1.81
C ASP A 117 -10.91 9.97 -0.34
N ALA A 118 -10.49 11.17 0.05
CA ALA A 118 -9.95 11.41 1.39
C ALA A 118 -10.99 11.16 2.50
N ILE A 119 -12.28 11.37 2.25
CA ILE A 119 -13.33 11.16 3.26
C ILE A 119 -13.55 9.66 3.44
N ARG A 120 -13.65 8.90 2.34
CA ARG A 120 -13.77 7.44 2.41
C ARG A 120 -12.53 6.79 2.99
N GLY A 121 -11.34 7.32 2.67
CA GLY A 121 -10.07 6.92 3.27
C GLY A 121 -10.05 7.14 4.78
N LEU A 122 -10.50 8.31 5.25
CA LEU A 122 -10.60 8.60 6.68
C LEU A 122 -11.58 7.64 7.39
N LEU A 123 -12.75 7.39 6.79
CA LEU A 123 -13.72 6.44 7.35
C LEU A 123 -13.16 5.01 7.40
N LEU A 124 -12.43 4.60 6.38
CA LEU A 124 -11.78 3.29 6.36
C LEU A 124 -10.75 3.17 7.49
N VAL A 125 -9.88 4.17 7.66
CA VAL A 125 -8.90 4.21 8.75
C VAL A 125 -9.58 4.10 10.11
N GLU A 126 -10.65 4.86 10.36
CA GLU A 126 -11.39 4.80 11.62
C GLU A 126 -11.96 3.40 11.89
N VAL A 127 -12.55 2.77 10.87
CA VAL A 127 -13.08 1.40 10.97
C VAL A 127 -11.97 0.39 11.28
N ILE A 128 -10.81 0.50 10.63
CA ILE A 128 -9.66 -0.39 10.86
C ILE A 128 -9.15 -0.22 12.30
N LEU A 129 -8.93 1.02 12.76
CA LEU A 129 -8.44 1.28 14.11
C LEU A 129 -9.42 0.77 15.16
N GLN A 130 -10.72 0.99 14.95
CA GLN A 130 -11.76 0.50 15.85
C GLN A 130 -11.80 -1.04 15.88
N HIS A 131 -11.70 -1.69 14.73
CA HIS A 131 -11.71 -3.15 14.61
C HIS A 131 -10.50 -3.78 15.31
N MET A 132 -9.31 -3.20 15.11
CA MET A 132 -8.07 -3.66 15.73
C MET A 132 -7.95 -3.30 17.22
N GLY A 133 -8.82 -2.41 17.72
CA GLY A 133 -8.71 -1.84 19.05
C GLY A 133 -7.44 -1.00 19.23
N TRP A 134 -6.97 -0.34 18.16
CA TRP A 134 -5.74 0.42 18.15
C TRP A 134 -5.98 1.91 18.35
N SER A 135 -5.07 2.56 19.06
CA SER A 135 -4.96 4.02 19.04
C SER A 135 -4.14 4.46 17.82
N VAL A 136 -4.30 5.73 17.43
CA VAL A 136 -3.45 6.34 16.39
C VAL A 136 -1.96 6.26 16.76
N GLN A 137 -1.63 6.35 18.05
CA GLN A 137 -0.25 6.22 18.52
C GLN A 137 0.30 4.80 18.28
N LYS A 138 -0.50 3.77 18.61
CA LYS A 138 -0.10 2.38 18.36
C LYS A 138 0.08 2.12 16.86
N TRP A 139 -0.80 2.65 16.03
CA TRP A 139 -0.65 2.56 14.57
C TRP A 139 0.62 3.24 14.07
N ASN A 140 0.94 4.43 14.59
CA ASN A 140 2.17 5.16 14.26
C ASN A 140 3.45 4.50 14.81
N GLU A 141 3.34 3.52 15.69
CA GLU A 141 4.48 2.80 16.27
C GLU A 141 4.81 1.50 15.52
N LEU A 142 4.01 1.11 14.51
CA LEU A 142 4.22 -0.13 13.75
C LEU A 142 5.61 -0.23 13.11
N TYR A 143 6.16 0.91 12.72
CA TYR A 143 7.44 1.07 12.07
C TYR A 143 7.90 2.51 12.32
N LYS A 144 9.14 2.83 11.94
CA LYS A 144 9.69 4.17 12.15
C LYS A 144 10.28 4.71 10.86
N ASP A 145 9.75 5.83 10.37
CA ASP A 145 10.29 6.47 9.17
C ASP A 145 11.79 6.80 9.29
N LEU A 146 12.53 6.56 8.20
CA LEU A 146 13.86 7.14 8.05
C LEU A 146 13.72 8.66 7.90
N PRO A 147 14.68 9.46 8.42
CA PRO A 147 14.68 10.89 8.16
C PRO A 147 14.74 11.17 6.66
N SER A 148 13.66 11.71 6.11
CA SER A 148 13.52 12.03 4.68
C SER A 148 13.42 13.54 4.45
N ARG A 149 13.72 13.98 3.22
CA ARG A 149 13.59 15.38 2.80
C ARG A 149 13.32 15.48 1.30
N GLN A 150 12.16 16.04 0.96
CA GLN A 150 11.82 16.42 -0.41
C GLN A 150 12.15 17.89 -0.66
N VAL A 151 12.84 18.19 -1.77
CA VAL A 151 13.21 19.56 -2.15
C VAL A 151 12.87 19.80 -3.61
N LYS A 152 12.20 20.92 -3.89
CA LYS A 152 11.96 21.39 -5.25
C LYS A 152 13.14 22.23 -5.73
N VAL A 153 13.72 21.86 -6.86
CA VAL A 153 14.84 22.58 -7.48
C VAL A 153 14.36 23.19 -8.80
N GLU A 154 14.58 24.50 -8.97
CA GLU A 154 14.29 25.18 -10.24
C GLU A 154 15.41 24.92 -11.24
N VAL A 155 15.03 24.49 -12.45
CA VAL A 155 15.94 24.23 -13.57
C VAL A 155 15.46 24.95 -14.82
N PRO A 156 16.36 25.39 -15.72
CA PRO A 156 15.95 26.07 -16.96
C PRO A 156 15.09 25.21 -17.89
N ASP A 157 15.35 23.91 -17.94
CA ASP A 157 14.59 22.94 -18.71
C ASP A 157 14.48 21.63 -17.91
N ARG A 158 13.25 21.34 -17.46
CA ARG A 158 12.96 20.12 -16.71
C ARG A 158 12.98 18.87 -17.59
N THR A 159 12.70 18.99 -18.88
CA THR A 159 12.66 17.87 -19.82
C THR A 159 14.03 17.29 -20.15
N ALA A 160 15.09 18.00 -19.75
CA ALA A 160 16.47 17.52 -19.83
C ALA A 160 16.75 16.38 -18.82
N VAL A 161 15.97 16.29 -17.75
CA VAL A 161 16.03 15.17 -16.81
C VAL A 161 15.15 14.05 -17.34
N VAL A 162 15.76 12.89 -17.55
CA VAL A 162 15.05 11.68 -18.00
C VAL A 162 15.40 10.57 -17.03
N THR A 163 14.38 9.91 -16.49
CA THR A 163 14.51 8.86 -15.50
C THR A 163 14.15 7.48 -16.06
N THR A 164 14.39 6.43 -15.28
CA THR A 164 13.86 5.08 -15.53
C THR A 164 12.34 5.03 -15.36
N ARG A 165 11.70 3.91 -15.70
CA ARG A 165 10.24 3.73 -15.60
C ARG A 165 9.73 3.91 -14.16
N GLY A 166 10.46 3.41 -13.17
CA GLY A 166 10.14 3.58 -11.75
C GLY A 166 10.55 4.95 -11.18
N GLU A 167 11.13 5.82 -12.02
CA GLU A 167 11.60 7.17 -11.66
C GLU A 167 12.65 7.24 -10.53
N THR A 168 13.36 6.15 -10.29
CA THR A 168 14.29 6.01 -9.15
C THR A 168 15.75 6.19 -9.55
N GLU A 169 16.02 6.18 -10.85
CA GLU A 169 17.34 6.47 -11.41
C GLU A 169 17.22 7.49 -12.55
N ALA A 170 18.16 8.42 -12.61
CA ALA A 170 18.24 9.45 -13.63
C ALA A 170 19.21 9.04 -14.76
N LEU A 171 18.64 8.74 -15.93
CA LEU A 171 19.37 8.37 -17.15
C LEU A 171 20.01 9.59 -17.83
N ARG A 172 19.39 10.77 -17.69
CA ARG A 172 19.90 12.04 -18.22
C ARG A 172 19.69 13.19 -17.22
N PRO A 173 20.59 14.19 -17.22
CA PRO A 173 21.85 14.26 -17.98
C PRO A 173 22.89 13.23 -17.49
N LEU A 174 23.79 12.80 -18.38
CA LEU A 174 24.82 11.83 -18.02
C LEU A 174 25.67 12.33 -16.84
N GLY A 175 25.97 11.42 -15.90
CA GLY A 175 26.75 11.70 -14.69
C GLY A 175 25.93 12.21 -13.50
N ILE A 176 24.63 12.52 -13.67
CA ILE A 176 23.78 12.93 -12.54
C ILE A 176 23.57 11.78 -11.54
N GLN A 177 23.29 10.56 -12.03
CA GLN A 177 23.12 9.39 -11.17
C GLN A 177 24.41 9.06 -10.43
N ASP A 178 25.56 9.05 -11.12
CA ASP A 178 26.86 8.83 -10.48
C ASP A 178 27.15 9.84 -9.36
N ALA A 179 26.75 11.10 -9.57
CA ALA A 179 26.90 12.15 -8.57
C ALA A 179 25.98 11.91 -7.36
N ILE A 180 24.73 11.48 -7.58
CA ILE A 180 23.78 11.09 -6.54
C ILE A 180 24.35 9.92 -5.73
N ASP A 181 24.72 8.82 -6.39
CA ASP A 181 25.26 7.61 -5.78
C ASP A 181 26.53 7.91 -4.97
N GLY A 182 27.41 8.77 -5.50
CA GLY A 182 28.62 9.22 -4.81
C GLY A 182 28.34 9.99 -3.52
N LYS A 183 27.20 10.68 -3.41
CA LYS A 183 26.76 11.35 -2.16
C LYS A 183 26.10 10.37 -1.21
N ILE A 184 25.24 9.49 -1.72
CA ILE A 184 24.49 8.52 -0.92
C ILE A 184 25.41 7.56 -0.16
N LYS A 185 26.49 7.09 -0.80
CA LYS A 185 27.46 6.13 -0.22
C LYS A 185 28.03 6.52 1.16
N LYS A 186 27.92 7.81 1.54
CA LYS A 186 28.38 8.34 2.83
C LYS A 186 27.43 8.05 3.99
N TYR A 187 26.18 7.70 3.70
CA TYR A 187 25.11 7.54 4.69
C TYR A 187 24.64 6.09 4.74
N LYS A 188 24.57 5.53 5.94
CA LYS A 188 23.98 4.21 6.16
C LYS A 188 22.48 4.29 5.83
N ARG A 189 21.99 3.42 4.95
CA ARG A 189 20.61 3.44 4.43
C ARG A 189 20.22 4.76 3.75
N GLY A 190 21.22 5.48 3.22
CA GLY A 190 20.95 6.65 2.40
C GLY A 190 20.26 6.23 1.10
N ARG A 191 19.25 7.00 0.71
CA ARG A 191 18.57 6.90 -0.58
C ARG A 191 18.28 8.31 -1.07
N ALA A 192 18.46 8.55 -2.36
CA ALA A 192 18.07 9.79 -3.01
C ALA A 192 17.92 9.54 -4.50
N PHE A 193 16.98 10.25 -5.12
CA PHE A 193 16.71 10.22 -6.54
C PHE A 193 16.18 11.61 -6.94
N CYS A 194 16.07 11.86 -8.24
CA CYS A 194 15.46 13.09 -8.75
C CYS A 194 14.43 12.75 -9.82
N ILE A 195 13.24 13.30 -9.66
CA ILE A 195 12.09 13.15 -10.57
C ILE A 195 11.64 14.51 -11.10
N VAL A 196 10.79 14.51 -12.14
CA VAL A 196 10.43 15.70 -12.93
C VAL A 196 8.93 15.97 -12.95
#